data_AF-A0A553ZFS4-F1
#
_entry.id   AF-A0A553ZFS4-F1
#
_cell.length_a   1.000
_cell.length_b   1.000
_cell.length_c   1.000
_cell.angle_alpha   90.00
_cell.angle_beta   90.00
_cell.angle_gamma   90.00
#
_symmetry.space_group_name_H-M   'P 1'
#
loop_
_entity.id
_entity.type
_entity.pdbx_description
1 polymer ?
#
loop_
_entity_poly.entity_id
_entity_poly.type
_entity_poly.pdbx_seq_one_letter_code
_entity_poly.pdbx_strand_id
1 'polypeptide(L)'
;MTPETCKYNAANDEEVVYTPTGAARSFGFARGATVTVFKGNTAVKVTPEWLTKHKLTNTPHFALRADAHGKITAMQEIYHP
;
A
#
# COMPACT_ATOMS: atom_id res chain seq x y z
N MET A 1 6.94 -5.12 -5.52
CA MET A 1 6.07 -3.93 -5.52
C MET A 1 6.46 -3.05 -6.69
N THR A 2 5.49 -2.52 -7.44
CA THR A 2 5.74 -1.61 -8.56
C THR A 2 5.48 -0.19 -8.08
N PRO A 3 6.42 0.76 -8.24
CA PRO A 3 6.17 2.15 -7.87
C PRO A 3 5.15 2.75 -8.84
N GLU A 4 4.18 3.47 -8.31
CA GLU A 4 3.07 4.05 -9.06
C GLU A 4 2.90 5.52 -8.70
N THR A 5 2.51 6.34 -9.68
CA THR A 5 1.92 7.66 -9.42
C THR A 5 0.42 7.53 -9.39
N CYS A 6 -0.19 8.25 -8.46
CA CYS A 6 -1.64 8.39 -8.34
C CYS A 6 -2.04 9.75 -8.90
N LYS A 7 -2.98 9.78 -9.85
CA LYS A 7 -3.62 11.02 -10.32
C LYS A 7 -5.12 10.95 -9.98
N TYR A 8 -5.55 11.86 -9.11
CA TYR A 8 -6.97 12.07 -8.81
C TYR A 8 -7.58 12.95 -9.91
N ASN A 9 -8.66 12.48 -10.55
CA ASN A 9 -9.44 13.30 -11.45
C ASN A 9 -10.61 13.95 -10.71
N ALA A 10 -10.47 15.21 -10.34
CA ALA A 10 -11.51 15.98 -9.66
C ALA A 10 -12.74 16.29 -10.55
N ALA A 11 -12.70 15.97 -11.85
CA ALA A 11 -13.79 16.26 -12.77
C ALA A 11 -14.86 15.15 -12.84
N ASN A 12 -14.58 13.95 -12.34
CA ASN A 12 -15.51 12.82 -12.36
C ASN A 12 -15.68 12.11 -11.01
N ASP A 13 -15.09 12.62 -9.92
CA ASP A 13 -15.21 12.17 -8.51
C ASP A 13 -15.04 10.66 -8.23
N GLU A 14 -14.68 9.86 -9.22
CA GLU A 14 -14.67 8.40 -9.13
C GLU A 14 -13.36 7.77 -9.61
N GLU A 15 -12.56 8.45 -10.44
CA GLU A 15 -11.44 7.80 -11.12
C GLU A 15 -10.08 8.22 -10.58
N VAL A 16 -9.48 7.34 -9.77
CA VAL A 16 -8.07 7.40 -9.43
C VAL A 16 -7.28 6.50 -10.36
N VAL A 17 -6.44 7.12 -11.20
CA VAL A 17 -5.57 6.38 -12.12
C VAL A 17 -4.22 6.13 -11.48
N TYR A 18 -3.87 4.85 -11.36
CA TYR A 18 -2.54 4.39 -10.97
C TYR A 18 -1.70 4.10 -12.20
N THR A 19 -0.58 4.82 -12.34
CA THR A 19 0.36 4.63 -13.46
C THR A 19 1.70 4.13 -12.93
N PRO A 20 2.18 2.95 -13.36
CA PRO A 20 3.53 2.49 -13.04
C PRO A 20 4.58 3.52 -13.48
N THR A 21 5.53 3.82 -12.60
CA THR A 21 6.60 4.80 -12.85
C THR A 21 7.97 4.15 -13.03
N GLY A 22 8.08 2.84 -12.84
CA GLY A 22 9.33 2.14 -12.96
C GLY A 22 9.21 0.64 -12.80
N ALA A 23 10.35 -0.03 -12.85
CA ALA A 23 10.43 -1.48 -12.69
C ALA A 23 9.97 -1.94 -11.30
N ALA A 24 9.43 -3.15 -11.25
CA ALA A 24 9.09 -3.82 -9.99
C ALA A 24 10.35 -3.99 -9.12
N ARG A 25 10.20 -3.75 -7.81
CA ARG A 25 11.25 -3.87 -6.82
C ARG A 25 10.81 -4.74 -5.64
N SER A 26 11.75 -5.48 -5.08
CA SER A 26 11.55 -6.21 -3.83
C SER A 26 12.02 -5.35 -2.67
N PHE A 27 11.19 -5.27 -1.63
CA PHE A 27 11.51 -4.55 -0.40
C PHE A 27 11.42 -5.52 0.78
N GLY A 28 12.35 -5.40 1.72
CA GLY A 28 12.26 -6.09 3.01
C GLY A 28 11.55 -5.21 4.03
N PHE A 29 10.82 -5.83 4.96
CA PHE A 29 10.31 -5.12 6.12
C PHE A 29 11.39 -4.97 7.19
N ALA A 30 11.43 -3.81 7.85
CA ALA A 30 12.20 -3.63 9.07
C ALA A 30 11.55 -4.44 10.21
N ARG A 31 12.33 -4.80 11.22
CA ARG A 31 11.79 -5.47 12.41
C ARG A 31 10.80 -4.55 13.11
N GLY A 32 9.61 -5.06 13.41
CA GLY A 32 8.55 -4.26 14.05
C GLY A 32 7.83 -3.29 13.10
N ALA A 33 8.04 -3.42 11.79
CA ALA A 33 7.31 -2.63 10.81
C ALA A 33 5.79 -2.81 10.97
N THR A 34 5.06 -1.74 10.72
CA THR A 34 3.62 -1.72 10.92
C THR A 34 2.90 -1.69 9.58
N VAL A 35 1.90 -2.54 9.40
CA VAL A 35 1.02 -2.50 8.25
C VAL A 35 -0.39 -2.12 8.70
N THR A 36 -1.01 -1.19 8.00
CA THR A 36 -2.43 -0.85 8.17
C THR A 36 -3.17 -1.23 6.89
N VAL A 37 -4.24 -2.01 7.02
CA VAL A 37 -5.09 -2.47 5.91
C VAL A 37 -6.56 -2.14 6.20
N PHE A 38 -7.42 -2.16 5.19
CA PHE A 38 -8.85 -1.95 5.32
C PHE A 38 -9.60 -3.29 5.34
N LYS A 39 -10.55 -3.40 6.27
CA LYS A 39 -11.56 -4.46 6.32
C LYS A 39 -12.93 -3.80 6.20
N GLY A 40 -13.48 -3.79 4.99
CA GLY A 40 -14.57 -2.86 4.64
C GLY A 40 -14.09 -1.42 4.79
N ASN A 41 -14.80 -0.59 5.56
CA ASN A 41 -14.43 0.82 5.78
C ASN A 41 -13.60 1.04 7.05
N THR A 42 -13.13 -0.03 7.69
CA THR A 42 -12.36 0.06 8.94
C THR A 42 -10.88 -0.23 8.72
N ALA A 43 -10.01 0.67 9.16
CA ALA A 43 -8.57 0.45 9.16
C ALA A 43 -8.17 -0.46 10.33
N VAL A 44 -7.38 -1.49 10.05
CA VAL A 44 -6.85 -2.45 11.03
C VAL A 44 -5.33 -2.58 10.89
N LYS A 45 -4.65 -2.68 12.02
CA LYS A 45 -3.19 -2.86 12.06
C LYS A 45 -2.86 -4.34 12.06
N VAL A 46 -1.98 -4.75 11.15
CA VAL A 46 -1.51 -6.13 10.97
C VAL A 46 0.02 -6.17 10.89
N THR A 47 0.59 -7.36 11.01
CA THR A 47 2.03 -7.56 10.79
C THR A 47 2.32 -7.76 9.30
N PRO A 48 3.56 -7.54 8.84
CA PRO A 48 3.95 -7.85 7.47
C PRO A 48 3.68 -9.31 7.06
N GLU A 49 3.90 -10.28 7.95
CA GLU A 49 3.69 -11.70 7.68
C GLU A 49 2.21 -12.02 7.45
N TRP A 50 1.30 -11.27 8.06
CA TRP A 50 -0.14 -11.44 7.88
C TRP A 50 -0.54 -11.30 6.40
N LEU A 51 0.06 -10.36 5.67
CA LEU A 51 -0.19 -10.13 4.24
C LEU A 51 0.14 -11.33 3.36
N THR A 52 1.07 -12.19 3.79
CA THR A 52 1.44 -13.39 3.01
C THR A 52 0.38 -14.49 3.08
N LYS A 53 -0.52 -14.42 4.08
CA LYS A 53 -1.54 -15.43 4.37
C LYS A 53 -2.97 -14.93 4.10
N HIS A 54 -3.13 -13.65 3.79
CA HIS A 54 -4.45 -13.02 3.67
C HIS A 54 -4.56 -12.23 2.38
N LYS A 55 -5.71 -12.36 1.72
CA LYS A 55 -6.08 -11.56 0.56
C LYS A 55 -6.82 -10.32 1.02
N LEU A 56 -6.40 -9.15 0.54
CA LEU A 56 -7.11 -7.91 0.79
C LEU A 56 -8.41 -7.86 0.00
N THR A 57 -9.43 -7.24 0.60
CA THR A 57 -10.76 -7.10 -0.01
C THR A 57 -10.78 -5.99 -1.06
N ASN A 58 -9.99 -4.94 -0.86
CA ASN A 58 -9.84 -3.82 -1.80
C ASN A 58 -8.61 -3.98 -2.70
N THR A 59 -8.53 -3.14 -3.73
CA THR A 59 -7.40 -3.08 -4.67
C THR A 59 -6.11 -2.70 -3.90
N PRO A 60 -5.00 -3.47 -4.02
CA PRO A 60 -3.88 -3.40 -3.08
C PRO A 60 -2.88 -2.28 -3.42
N HIS A 61 -3.34 -1.03 -3.42
CA HIS A 61 -2.45 0.12 -3.49
C HIS A 61 -2.00 0.52 -2.09
N PHE A 62 -0.71 0.79 -1.90
CA PHE A 62 -0.15 1.11 -0.60
C PHE A 62 0.70 2.36 -0.65
N ALA A 63 0.54 3.22 0.35
CA ALA A 63 1.55 4.18 0.75
C ALA A 63 2.57 3.47 1.66
N LEU A 64 3.87 3.71 1.44
CA LEU A 64 4.92 3.16 2.30
C LEU A 64 5.87 4.24 2.80
N ARG A 65 6.49 3.96 3.94
CA ARG A 65 7.68 4.64 4.44
C ARG A 65 8.81 3.61 4.55
N ALA A 66 9.99 4.00 4.09
CA ALA A 66 11.20 3.20 4.20
C ALA A 66 12.26 3.93 5.04
N ASP A 67 13.14 3.17 5.68
CA ASP A 67 14.32 3.71 6.36
C ASP A 67 15.46 4.04 5.37
N ALA A 68 16.57 4.57 5.90
CA ALA A 68 17.76 4.90 5.11
C ALA A 68 18.42 3.69 4.42
N HIS A 69 18.07 2.46 4.83
CA HIS A 69 18.55 1.22 4.22
C HIS A 69 17.54 0.63 3.22
N GLY A 70 16.46 1.36 2.91
CA GLY A 70 15.43 0.91 1.98
C GLY A 70 14.51 -0.17 2.54
N LYS A 71 14.45 -0.36 3.87
CA LYS A 71 13.51 -1.29 4.50
C LYS A 71 12.21 -0.59 4.87
N ILE A 72 11.09 -1.24 4.59
CA ILE A 72 9.75 -0.70 4.91
C ILE A 72 9.59 -0.68 6.43
N THR A 73 9.32 0.51 6.99
CA THR A 73 9.05 0.71 8.43
C THR A 73 7.56 0.88 8.71
N ALA A 74 6.82 1.43 7.74
CA ALA A 74 5.36 1.50 7.80
C ALA A 74 4.77 1.35 6.40
N MET A 75 3.61 0.69 6.33
CA MET A 75 2.84 0.53 5.09
C MET A 75 1.35 0.71 5.40
N GLN A 76 0.64 1.42 4.54
CA GLN A 76 -0.78 1.70 4.70
C GLN A 76 -1.49 1.49 3.37
N GLU A 77 -2.52 0.65 3.37
CA GLU A 77 -3.41 0.48 2.24
C GLU A 77 -4.12 1.81 1.93
N ILE A 78 -4.30 2.10 0.64
CA ILE A 78 -5.04 3.25 0.17
C ILE A 78 -6.45 2.76 -0.14
N TYR A 79 -7.43 3.27 0.60
CA TYR A 79 -8.83 2.96 0.36
C TYR A 79 -9.29 3.55 -0.98
N HIS A 80 -9.93 2.72 -1.79
CA HIS A 80 -10.71 3.14 -2.95
C HIS A 80 -12.15 2.68 -2.77
N PRO A 81 -13.14 3.59 -2.86
CA PRO A 81 -14.56 3.24 -2.88
C PRO A 81 -14.96 2.43 -4.11
#